data_AF-A0A183HQY9-F1
#
_entry.id   AF-A0A183HQY9-F1
#
_cell.length_a   1.000
_cell.length_b   1.000
_cell.length_c   1.000
_cell.angle_alpha   90.00
_cell.angle_beta   90.00
_cell.angle_gamma   90.00
#
_symmetry.space_group_name_H-M   'P 1'
#
loop_
_entity.id
_entity.type
_entity.pdbx_description
1 polymer ?
#
loop_
_entity_poly.entity_id
_entity_poly.type
_entity_poly.pdbx_seq_one_letter_code
_entity_poly.pdbx_strand_id
1 'polypeptide(L)'
;MAINASTYILASNHDADEIVFQNINKKFEAHTFKFRDEWIGSKKPEWFHYFLCGWKGAIKRLNLPPKGMKVLVYGTIPTGAGLSSSSSLVCAAALITIVLYSGRSFDIISKVEFAEMCAEVERFVGVEGGGMDQAIEVLANEGSALFINFNPLRFLPVTLPENALFAVIHTGEALNKATTSRYNERVVECRLAAQVYK
;
A
#
# COMPACT_ATOMS: atom_id res chain seq x y z
N MET A 1 -4.89 13.84 4.79
CA MET A 1 -3.65 14.48 4.29
C MET A 1 -2.52 13.47 4.43
N ALA A 2 -1.52 13.50 3.55
CA ALA A 2 -0.31 12.73 3.77
C ALA A 2 0.54 13.40 4.86
N ILE A 3 1.38 12.62 5.53
CA ILE A 3 2.36 13.09 6.51
C ILE A 3 3.78 12.91 5.97
N ASN A 4 4.77 13.51 6.63
CA ASN A 4 6.17 13.42 6.20
C ASN A 4 6.82 12.04 6.47
N ALA A 5 6.19 11.20 7.29
CA ALA A 5 6.65 9.82 7.47
C ALA A 5 6.33 9.01 6.20
N SER A 6 7.24 8.14 5.76
CA SER A 6 7.16 7.51 4.44
C SER A 6 7.83 6.14 4.41
N THR A 7 7.59 5.39 3.33
CA THR A 7 8.32 4.17 2.98
C THR A 7 9.26 4.45 1.81
N TYR A 8 10.52 4.08 1.97
CA TYR A 8 11.58 4.17 0.98
C TYR A 8 11.97 2.77 0.54
N ILE A 9 12.11 2.57 -0.76
CA ILE A 9 12.54 1.30 -1.34
C ILE A 9 13.69 1.57 -2.31
N LEU A 10 14.81 0.89 -2.09
CA LEU A 10 15.85 0.72 -3.09
C LEU A 10 15.64 -0.64 -3.76
N ALA A 11 15.67 -0.68 -5.08
CA ALA A 11 15.53 -1.92 -5.83
C ALA A 11 16.49 -1.99 -7.01
N SER A 12 16.92 -3.20 -7.36
CA SER A 12 17.71 -3.48 -8.56
C SER A 12 17.20 -4.74 -9.23
N ASN A 13 17.48 -4.87 -10.54
CA ASN A 13 17.28 -6.13 -11.24
C ASN A 13 18.13 -7.25 -10.61
N HIS A 14 17.67 -8.48 -10.77
CA HIS A 14 18.35 -9.70 -10.34
C HIS A 14 18.14 -10.76 -11.42
N ASP A 15 19.17 -11.53 -11.74
CA ASP A 15 19.14 -12.48 -12.86
C ASP A 15 18.39 -13.78 -12.52
N ALA A 16 18.09 -14.03 -11.25
CA ALA A 16 17.34 -15.22 -10.83
C ALA A 16 15.83 -14.95 -10.74
N ASP A 17 15.02 -16.00 -10.91
CA ASP A 17 13.55 -15.97 -10.85
C ASP A 17 13.00 -15.85 -9.42
N GLU A 18 13.45 -14.81 -8.70
CA GLU A 18 13.11 -14.55 -7.31
C GLU A 18 13.14 -13.06 -6.96
N ILE A 19 12.43 -12.70 -5.89
CA ILE A 19 12.55 -11.41 -5.22
C ILE A 19 13.24 -11.63 -3.88
N VAL A 20 14.37 -10.96 -3.68
CA VAL A 20 15.13 -10.99 -2.41
C VAL A 20 14.81 -9.74 -1.61
N PHE A 21 14.23 -9.94 -0.44
CA PHE A 21 13.76 -8.89 0.47
C PHE A 21 14.74 -8.67 1.61
N GLN A 22 15.14 -7.41 1.80
CA GLN A 22 15.80 -6.95 3.02
C GLN A 22 15.08 -5.73 3.58
N ASN A 23 15.23 -5.53 4.89
CA ASN A 23 14.72 -4.36 5.59
C ASN A 23 15.82 -3.78 6.48
N ILE A 24 15.93 -2.44 6.54
CA ILE A 24 16.88 -1.77 7.44
C ILE A 24 16.52 -2.07 8.90
N ASN A 25 15.23 -2.16 9.21
CA ASN A 25 14.77 -2.53 10.55
C ASN A 25 14.80 -4.06 10.71
N LYS A 26 15.72 -4.53 11.56
CA LYS A 26 15.95 -5.95 11.86
C LYS A 26 14.74 -6.71 12.41
N LYS A 27 13.68 -6.01 12.86
CA LYS A 27 12.42 -6.66 13.26
C LYS A 27 11.68 -7.30 12.09
N PHE A 28 11.95 -6.85 10.86
CA PHE A 28 11.41 -7.44 9.64
C PHE A 28 12.46 -8.35 9.01
N GLU A 29 12.29 -9.65 9.19
CA GLU A 29 13.25 -10.65 8.72
C GLU A 29 13.37 -10.63 7.20
N ALA A 30 14.60 -10.88 6.71
CA ALA A 30 14.84 -11.04 5.29
C ALA A 30 14.08 -12.25 4.75
N HIS A 31 13.66 -12.16 3.48
CA HIS A 31 12.87 -13.21 2.85
C HIS A 31 13.26 -13.34 1.37
N THR A 32 13.10 -14.53 0.79
CA THR A 32 13.26 -14.73 -0.65
C THR A 32 12.01 -15.41 -1.19
N PHE A 33 11.29 -14.71 -2.07
CA PHE A 33 10.13 -15.25 -2.76
C PHE A 33 10.54 -15.75 -4.15
N LYS A 34 10.31 -17.03 -4.45
CA LYS A 34 10.62 -17.61 -5.77
C LYS A 34 9.37 -17.61 -6.64
N PHE A 35 9.48 -17.26 -7.92
CA PHE A 35 8.30 -17.14 -8.80
C PHE A 35 7.52 -18.44 -8.97
N ARG A 36 8.21 -19.59 -8.86
CA ARG A 36 7.59 -20.93 -8.88
C ARG A 36 6.61 -21.19 -7.74
N ASP A 37 6.67 -20.41 -6.65
CA ASP A 37 5.85 -20.64 -5.47
C ASP A 37 4.43 -20.04 -5.62
N GLU A 38 4.15 -19.35 -6.74
CA GLU A 38 2.85 -18.78 -7.15
C GLU A 38 2.06 -18.12 -6.00
N TRP A 39 2.26 -16.82 -5.80
CA TRP A 39 1.59 -16.11 -4.70
C TRP A 39 0.16 -15.66 -5.05
N ILE A 40 -0.83 -16.23 -4.34
CA ILE A 40 -2.26 -15.92 -4.50
C ILE A 40 -2.83 -14.98 -3.44
N GLY A 41 -2.03 -14.54 -2.48
CA GLY A 41 -2.47 -13.77 -1.31
C GLY A 41 -2.09 -14.46 0.00
N SER A 42 -2.38 -13.82 1.13
CA SER A 42 -2.14 -14.39 2.46
C SER A 42 -3.25 -14.03 3.44
N LYS A 43 -3.67 -15.01 4.27
CA LYS A 43 -4.56 -14.77 5.42
C LYS A 43 -3.82 -14.45 6.72
N LYS A 44 -2.49 -14.62 6.72
CA LYS A 44 -1.59 -14.30 7.83
C LYS A 44 -0.39 -13.56 7.24
N PRO A 45 -0.56 -12.29 6.84
CA PRO A 45 0.45 -11.60 6.06
C PRO A 45 1.66 -11.24 6.92
N GLU A 46 2.82 -11.73 6.50
CA GLU A 46 4.13 -11.16 6.78
C GLU A 46 4.37 -9.86 5.99
N TRP A 47 5.38 -9.08 6.41
CA TRP A 47 5.63 -7.73 5.88
C TRP A 47 5.87 -7.69 4.36
N PHE A 48 6.57 -8.68 3.80
CA PHE A 48 6.87 -8.73 2.36
C PHE A 48 5.63 -9.04 1.51
N HIS A 49 4.55 -9.58 2.07
CA HIS A 49 3.31 -9.81 1.34
C HIS A 49 2.66 -8.50 0.88
N TYR A 50 2.82 -7.41 1.65
CA TYR A 50 2.38 -6.08 1.21
C TYR A 50 3.18 -5.59 0.00
N PHE A 51 4.49 -5.89 -0.06
CA PHE A 51 5.26 -5.63 -1.27
C PHE A 51 4.73 -6.47 -2.45
N LEU A 52 4.47 -7.76 -2.23
CA LEU A 52 3.95 -8.66 -3.26
C LEU A 52 2.59 -8.20 -3.81
N CYS A 53 1.72 -7.57 -3.00
CA CYS A 53 0.51 -6.91 -3.49
C CYS A 53 0.82 -5.88 -4.57
N GLY A 54 1.68 -4.91 -4.26
CA GLY A 54 2.02 -3.83 -5.17
C GLY A 54 2.73 -4.34 -6.43
N TRP A 55 3.67 -5.26 -6.25
CA TRP A 55 4.36 -5.95 -7.35
C TRP A 55 3.37 -6.67 -8.27
N LYS A 56 2.42 -7.44 -7.72
CA LYS A 56 1.40 -8.18 -8.50
C LYS A 56 0.49 -7.24 -9.30
N GLY A 57 0.11 -6.11 -8.72
CA GLY A 57 -0.64 -5.07 -9.42
C GLY A 57 0.15 -4.48 -10.59
N ALA A 58 1.40 -4.11 -10.33
CA ALA A 58 2.29 -3.53 -11.33
C ALA A 58 2.55 -4.47 -12.51
N ILE A 59 2.92 -5.73 -12.28
CA ILE A 59 3.20 -6.68 -13.38
C ILE A 59 1.95 -6.92 -14.25
N LYS A 60 0.77 -7.03 -13.62
CA LYS A 60 -0.51 -7.19 -14.32
C LYS A 60 -0.81 -5.96 -15.18
N ARG A 61 -0.56 -4.75 -14.65
CA ARG A 61 -0.77 -3.48 -15.36
C ARG A 61 0.19 -3.28 -16.54
N LEU A 62 1.43 -3.72 -16.39
CA LEU A 62 2.45 -3.65 -17.43
C LEU A 62 2.28 -4.71 -18.52
N ASN A 63 1.58 -5.80 -18.20
CA ASN A 63 1.50 -6.99 -19.04
C ASN A 63 2.89 -7.53 -19.42
N LEU A 64 3.80 -7.59 -18.44
CA LEU A 64 5.16 -8.09 -18.59
C LEU A 64 5.38 -9.34 -17.72
N PRO A 65 6.25 -10.27 -18.13
CA PRO A 65 6.63 -11.39 -17.30
C PRO A 65 7.37 -10.92 -16.05
N PRO A 66 7.28 -11.67 -14.93
CA PRO A 66 8.04 -11.37 -13.73
C PRO A 66 9.54 -11.44 -14.03
N LYS A 67 10.32 -10.53 -13.42
CA LYS A 67 11.78 -10.45 -13.51
C LYS A 67 12.39 -10.39 -12.12
N GLY A 68 13.51 -11.05 -11.89
CA GLY A 68 14.15 -11.04 -10.59
C GLY A 68 14.43 -9.64 -10.06
N MET A 69 14.34 -9.48 -8.74
CA MET A 69 14.57 -8.19 -8.09
C MET A 69 15.22 -8.36 -6.71
N LYS A 70 16.15 -7.48 -6.36
CA LYS A 70 16.59 -7.29 -4.97
C LYS A 70 15.98 -6.02 -4.43
N VAL A 71 15.44 -6.06 -3.23
CA VAL A 71 14.79 -4.91 -2.60
C VAL A 71 15.32 -4.68 -1.18
N LEU A 72 15.58 -3.42 -0.86
CA LEU A 72 15.87 -2.95 0.48
C LEU A 72 14.81 -1.93 0.89
N VAL A 73 14.10 -2.21 1.98
CA VAL A 73 13.00 -1.40 2.47
C VAL A 73 13.40 -0.66 3.75
N TYR A 74 12.98 0.60 3.84
CA TYR A 74 13.07 1.42 5.05
C TYR A 74 11.79 2.23 5.22
N GLY A 75 11.19 2.20 6.41
CA GLY A 75 9.97 2.95 6.70
C GLY A 75 10.13 3.79 7.96
N THR A 76 9.66 5.04 7.91
CA THR A 76 9.59 5.93 9.09
C THR A 76 8.19 6.02 9.68
N ILE A 77 7.19 5.44 9.02
CA ILE A 77 5.81 5.38 9.52
C ILE A 77 5.73 4.35 10.67
N PRO A 78 5.25 4.73 11.87
CA PRO A 78 5.06 3.80 12.97
C PRO A 78 4.10 2.66 12.60
N THR A 79 4.58 1.42 12.67
CA THR A 79 3.79 0.23 12.32
C THR A 79 2.66 0.02 13.33
N GLY A 80 1.45 -0.25 12.82
CA GLY A 80 0.29 -0.54 13.66
C GLY A 80 -0.30 0.68 14.39
N ALA A 81 0.14 1.89 14.05
CA ALA A 81 -0.31 3.14 14.67
C ALA A 81 -1.52 3.78 13.99
N GLY A 82 -2.16 3.10 13.02
CA GLY A 82 -3.27 3.66 12.25
C GLY A 82 -2.87 4.71 11.20
N LEU A 83 -1.57 4.81 10.88
CA LEU A 83 -1.01 5.78 9.91
C LEU A 83 -0.68 5.15 8.55
N SER A 84 -1.35 4.04 8.22
CA SER A 84 -1.34 3.45 6.88
C SER A 84 0.03 2.98 6.35
N SER A 85 0.93 2.55 7.25
CA SER A 85 2.24 1.97 6.87
C SER A 85 2.14 0.78 5.90
N SER A 86 1.02 0.04 5.90
CA SER A 86 0.80 -1.07 4.98
C SER A 86 0.59 -0.58 3.55
N SER A 87 -0.33 0.36 3.37
CA SER A 87 -0.64 0.98 2.08
C SER A 87 0.58 1.68 1.50
N SER A 88 1.35 2.38 2.35
CA SER A 88 2.60 3.02 1.93
C SER A 88 3.59 2.04 1.32
N LEU A 89 3.71 0.83 1.88
CA LEU A 89 4.54 -0.23 1.33
C LEU A 89 3.96 -0.81 0.03
N VAL A 90 2.63 -1.00 -0.07
CA VAL A 90 1.98 -1.45 -1.31
C VAL A 90 2.20 -0.45 -2.44
N CYS A 91 1.92 0.83 -2.21
CA CYS A 91 2.08 1.90 -3.19
C CYS A 91 3.56 2.07 -3.59
N ALA A 92 4.49 2.08 -2.64
CA ALA A 92 5.91 2.15 -2.96
C ALA A 92 6.39 0.94 -3.76
N ALA A 93 5.92 -0.27 -3.43
CA ALA A 93 6.26 -1.50 -4.15
C ALA A 93 5.73 -1.51 -5.59
N ALA A 94 4.49 -1.05 -5.80
CA ALA A 94 3.92 -0.92 -7.14
C ALA A 94 4.69 0.12 -7.98
N LEU A 95 5.01 1.27 -7.39
CA LEU A 95 5.74 2.35 -8.05
C LEU A 95 7.14 1.88 -8.50
N ILE A 96 7.92 1.29 -7.59
CA ILE A 96 9.28 0.83 -7.91
C ILE A 96 9.26 -0.31 -8.93
N THR A 97 8.28 -1.22 -8.84
CA THR A 97 8.12 -2.31 -9.82
C THR A 97 7.82 -1.74 -11.21
N ILE A 98 6.92 -0.75 -11.30
CA ILE A 98 6.61 -0.07 -12.56
C ILE A 98 7.86 0.53 -13.19
N VAL A 99 8.60 1.33 -12.43
CA VAL A 99 9.80 2.03 -12.92
C VAL A 99 10.87 1.03 -13.33
N LEU A 100 11.14 0.03 -12.49
CA LEU A 100 12.21 -0.94 -12.73
C LEU A 100 11.92 -1.84 -13.95
N TYR A 101 10.69 -2.32 -14.11
CA TYR A 101 10.35 -3.26 -15.17
C TYR A 101 10.11 -2.60 -16.52
N SER A 102 9.52 -1.41 -16.53
CA SER A 102 9.27 -0.66 -17.76
C SER A 102 10.53 0.06 -18.26
N GLY A 103 11.48 0.37 -17.38
CA GLY A 103 12.62 1.24 -17.69
C GLY A 103 12.22 2.68 -18.02
N ARG A 104 10.99 3.07 -17.66
CA ARG A 104 10.41 4.39 -17.94
C ARG A 104 10.03 5.10 -16.66
N SER A 105 9.76 6.40 -16.78
CA SER A 105 9.09 7.18 -15.75
C SER A 105 7.66 6.67 -15.49
N PHE A 106 7.08 7.15 -14.39
CA PHE A 106 5.77 6.73 -13.88
C PHE A 106 4.56 7.21 -14.72
N ASP A 107 4.78 7.87 -15.85
CA ASP A 107 3.75 8.46 -16.72
C ASP A 107 2.89 7.42 -17.48
N ILE A 108 3.19 6.12 -17.34
CA ILE A 108 2.45 5.03 -17.99
C ILE A 108 1.08 4.73 -17.38
N ILE A 109 0.80 5.27 -16.19
CA ILE A 109 -0.46 5.11 -15.45
C ILE A 109 -0.81 6.44 -14.78
N SER A 110 -2.09 6.83 -14.81
CA SER A 110 -2.51 8.02 -14.08
C SER A 110 -2.44 7.78 -12.57
N LYS A 111 -2.22 8.84 -11.79
CA LYS A 111 -2.22 8.74 -10.32
C LYS A 111 -3.52 8.15 -9.76
N VAL A 112 -4.66 8.46 -10.38
CA VAL A 112 -5.99 7.94 -9.99
C VAL A 112 -6.05 6.44 -10.21
N GLU A 113 -5.76 5.98 -11.43
CA GLU A 113 -5.74 4.54 -11.74
C GLU A 113 -4.73 3.78 -10.88
N PHE A 114 -3.59 4.39 -10.58
CA PHE A 114 -2.57 3.77 -9.73
C PHE A 114 -3.05 3.61 -8.28
N ALA A 115 -3.71 4.64 -7.73
CA ALA A 115 -4.30 4.55 -6.39
C ALA A 115 -5.39 3.48 -6.31
N GLU A 116 -6.28 3.41 -7.32
CA GLU A 116 -7.33 2.39 -7.41
C GLU A 116 -6.74 0.98 -7.52
N MET A 117 -5.73 0.80 -8.38
CA MET A 117 -5.00 -0.46 -8.50
C MET A 117 -4.38 -0.88 -7.17
N CYS A 118 -3.69 0.02 -6.47
CA CYS A 118 -3.08 -0.28 -5.18
C CYS A 118 -4.13 -0.68 -4.14
N ALA A 119 -5.27 0.00 -4.10
CA ALA A 119 -6.38 -0.32 -3.20
C ALA A 119 -6.99 -1.69 -3.48
N GLU A 120 -7.13 -2.08 -4.74
CA GLU A 120 -7.60 -3.42 -5.13
C GLU A 120 -6.62 -4.49 -4.67
N VAL A 121 -5.33 -4.32 -4.98
CA VAL A 121 -4.33 -5.37 -4.72
C VAL A 121 -3.92 -5.49 -3.26
N GLU A 122 -4.05 -4.45 -2.43
CA GLU A 122 -3.77 -4.58 -0.99
C GLU A 122 -4.69 -5.61 -0.34
N ARG A 123 -5.91 -5.83 -0.86
CA ARG A 123 -6.83 -6.85 -0.35
C ARG A 123 -6.29 -8.28 -0.43
N PHE A 124 -5.26 -8.54 -1.25
CA PHE A 124 -4.59 -9.85 -1.28
C PHE A 124 -3.91 -10.21 0.07
N VAL A 125 -3.70 -9.26 0.99
CA VAL A 125 -3.27 -9.57 2.38
C VAL A 125 -4.42 -9.98 3.31
N GLY A 126 -5.64 -10.14 2.78
CA GLY A 126 -6.81 -10.61 3.53
C GLY A 126 -7.55 -9.54 4.33
N VAL A 127 -7.23 -8.27 4.13
CA VAL A 127 -7.95 -7.13 4.73
C VAL A 127 -8.84 -6.48 3.69
N GLU A 128 -10.14 -6.41 3.95
CA GLU A 128 -11.16 -5.85 3.04
C GLU A 128 -11.20 -4.31 3.12
N GLY A 129 -10.05 -3.69 2.90
CA GLY A 129 -9.86 -2.23 2.95
C GLY A 129 -10.64 -1.45 1.89
N GLY A 130 -10.87 -0.17 2.19
CA GLY A 130 -11.29 0.83 1.21
C GLY A 130 -10.10 1.36 0.39
N GLY A 131 -10.28 2.50 -0.26
CA GLY A 131 -9.24 3.13 -1.11
C GLY A 131 -8.64 4.43 -0.56
N MET A 132 -8.98 4.83 0.68
CA MET A 132 -8.57 6.12 1.24
C MET A 132 -7.05 6.23 1.41
N ASP A 133 -6.43 5.20 1.97
CA ASP A 133 -5.01 5.19 2.32
C ASP A 133 -4.14 5.33 1.05
N GLN A 134 -4.43 4.52 0.04
CA GLN A 134 -3.72 4.54 -1.24
C GLN A 134 -4.02 5.82 -2.04
N ALA A 135 -5.26 6.31 -2.00
CA ALA A 135 -5.61 7.58 -2.63
C ALA A 135 -4.85 8.76 -2.02
N ILE A 136 -4.80 8.89 -0.69
CA ILE A 136 -4.11 10.02 -0.07
C ILE A 136 -2.59 9.93 -0.26
N GLU A 137 -2.00 8.74 -0.21
CA GLU A 137 -0.55 8.55 -0.41
C GLU A 137 -0.09 8.94 -1.81
N VAL A 138 -0.94 8.72 -2.83
CA VAL A 138 -0.60 8.97 -4.24
C VAL A 138 -0.99 10.38 -4.69
N LEU A 139 -2.11 10.90 -4.21
CA LEU A 139 -2.74 12.12 -4.72
C LEU A 139 -2.46 13.36 -3.86
N ALA A 140 -1.88 13.21 -2.66
CA ALA A 140 -1.60 14.34 -1.80
C ALA A 140 -0.64 15.34 -2.45
N ASN A 141 -0.90 16.62 -2.14
CA ASN A 141 -0.02 17.74 -2.44
C ASN A 141 0.37 18.42 -1.13
N GLU A 142 1.63 18.83 -1.04
CA GLU A 142 2.16 19.55 0.11
C GLU A 142 1.29 20.78 0.46
N GLY A 143 1.10 21.02 1.75
CA GLY A 143 0.30 22.15 2.24
C GLY A 143 -1.22 21.97 2.18
N SER A 144 -1.74 20.80 1.79
CA SER A 144 -3.19 20.57 1.69
C SER A 144 -3.65 19.23 2.27
N ALA A 145 -4.86 19.22 2.83
CA ALA A 145 -5.63 17.99 2.96
C ALA A 145 -6.37 17.68 1.66
N LEU A 146 -6.95 16.48 1.55
CA LEU A 146 -7.79 16.12 0.40
C LEU A 146 -9.17 15.70 0.90
N PHE A 147 -10.21 16.21 0.24
CA PHE A 147 -11.54 15.62 0.26
C PHE A 147 -11.63 14.58 -0.84
N ILE A 148 -11.78 13.30 -0.48
CA ILE A 148 -11.73 12.16 -1.40
C ILE A 148 -13.14 11.55 -1.53
N ASN A 149 -13.63 11.45 -2.75
CA ASN A 149 -14.86 10.74 -3.10
C ASN A 149 -14.53 9.46 -3.85
N PHE A 150 -15.37 8.45 -3.68
CA PHE A 150 -15.27 7.17 -4.37
C PHE A 150 -16.51 6.94 -5.24
N ASN A 151 -16.36 6.10 -6.28
CA ASN A 151 -17.39 5.78 -7.27
C ASN A 151 -17.87 7.00 -8.11
N PRO A 152 -17.00 7.63 -8.92
CA PRO A 152 -15.59 7.28 -9.19
C PRO A 152 -14.61 7.98 -8.22
N LEU A 153 -13.33 7.57 -8.22
CA LEU A 153 -12.30 8.24 -7.42
C LEU A 153 -12.12 9.71 -7.89
N ARG A 154 -12.43 10.65 -7.02
CA ARG A 154 -12.23 12.09 -7.21
C ARG A 154 -11.63 12.70 -5.95
N PHE A 155 -10.88 13.78 -6.12
CA PHE A 155 -10.24 14.46 -5.00
C PHE A 155 -10.26 15.97 -5.20
N LEU A 156 -10.39 16.69 -4.09
CA LEU A 156 -10.31 18.15 -4.04
C LEU A 156 -9.35 18.55 -2.92
N PRO A 157 -8.35 19.40 -3.18
CA PRO A 157 -7.53 19.98 -2.14
C PRO A 157 -8.38 20.78 -1.15
N VAL A 158 -8.08 20.63 0.13
CA VAL A 158 -8.71 21.35 1.24
C VAL A 158 -7.62 22.08 2.01
N THR A 159 -7.70 23.41 2.01
CA THR A 159 -6.83 24.27 2.80
C THR A 159 -7.14 24.08 4.28
N LEU A 160 -6.11 23.84 5.08
CA LEU A 160 -6.24 23.73 6.53
C LEU A 160 -6.28 25.13 7.17
N PRO A 161 -6.96 25.31 8.32
CA PRO A 161 -6.95 26.59 9.02
C PRO A 161 -5.52 26.99 9.46
N GLU A 162 -5.11 28.21 9.13
CA GLU A 162 -3.75 28.72 9.42
C GLU A 162 -3.47 28.85 10.92
N ASN A 163 -4.52 29.03 11.72
CA ASN A 163 -4.45 29.22 13.17
C ASN A 163 -4.67 27.92 13.96
N ALA A 164 -4.55 26.76 13.33
CA ALA A 164 -4.70 25.46 13.97
C ALA A 164 -3.54 24.51 13.64
N LEU A 165 -3.15 23.68 14.61
CA LEU A 165 -2.19 22.61 14.43
C LEU A 165 -2.90 21.25 14.54
N PHE A 166 -2.58 20.33 13.64
CA PHE A 166 -2.94 18.93 13.77
C PHE A 166 -1.79 18.17 14.43
N ALA A 167 -2.04 17.61 15.62
CA ALA A 167 -1.08 16.77 16.34
C ALA A 167 -1.52 15.30 16.28
N VAL A 168 -0.57 14.41 15.95
CA VAL A 168 -0.79 12.96 16.01
C VAL A 168 -0.15 12.44 17.29
N ILE A 169 -0.96 11.85 18.17
CA ILE A 169 -0.52 11.28 19.45
C ILE A 169 -0.75 9.78 19.41
N HIS A 170 0.33 9.00 19.44
CA HIS A 170 0.23 7.54 19.48
C HIS A 170 -0.25 7.08 20.86
N THR A 171 -1.23 6.19 20.89
CA THR A 171 -1.80 5.61 22.13
C THR A 171 -0.86 4.73 22.96
N GLY A 172 0.35 4.44 22.47
CA GLY A 172 1.22 3.37 22.97
C GLY A 172 0.86 1.96 22.49
N GLU A 173 -0.34 1.74 21.94
CA GLU A 173 -0.82 0.42 21.53
C GLU A 173 -0.75 0.21 20.01
N ALA A 174 -0.10 -0.85 19.57
CA ALA A 174 0.01 -1.22 18.16
C ALA A 174 -1.06 -2.24 17.77
N LEU A 175 -1.80 -1.98 16.69
CA LEU A 175 -2.79 -2.90 16.15
C LEU A 175 -2.46 -3.24 14.69
N ASN A 176 -2.19 -4.51 14.41
CA ASN A 176 -2.12 -5.00 13.05
C ASN A 176 -3.53 -5.37 12.55
N LYS A 177 -4.05 -4.63 11.57
CA LYS A 177 -5.38 -4.86 10.98
C LYS A 177 -5.53 -6.30 10.45
N ALA A 178 -4.47 -6.88 9.90
CA ALA A 178 -4.51 -8.19 9.25
C ALA A 178 -4.41 -9.38 10.19
N THR A 179 -4.10 -9.18 11.48
CA THR A 179 -4.02 -10.27 12.46
C THR A 179 -5.33 -10.52 13.19
N THR A 180 -6.36 -9.70 12.95
CA THR A 180 -7.67 -9.81 13.61
C THR A 180 -8.80 -9.75 12.60
N SER A 181 -9.90 -10.44 12.88
CA SER A 181 -11.11 -10.40 12.06
C SER A 181 -11.91 -9.10 12.19
N ARG A 182 -11.68 -8.33 13.27
CA ARG A 182 -12.49 -7.16 13.66
C ARG A 182 -12.72 -6.15 12.55
N TYR A 183 -11.69 -5.86 11.75
CA TYR A 183 -11.83 -4.92 10.63
C TYR A 183 -12.81 -5.46 9.58
N ASN A 184 -12.62 -6.71 9.16
CA ASN A 184 -13.47 -7.35 8.16
C ASN A 184 -14.89 -7.63 8.68
N GLU A 185 -15.07 -7.90 9.98
CA GLU A 185 -16.38 -8.02 10.61
C GLU A 185 -17.20 -6.74 10.40
N ARG A 186 -16.60 -5.56 10.63
CA ARG A 186 -17.25 -4.27 10.39
C ARG A 186 -17.60 -4.05 8.91
N VAL A 187 -16.73 -4.50 7.99
CA VAL A 187 -17.02 -4.46 6.55
C VAL A 187 -18.25 -5.31 6.22
N VAL A 188 -18.33 -6.53 6.76
CA VAL A 188 -19.45 -7.45 6.55
C VAL A 188 -20.74 -6.88 7.16
N GLU A 189 -20.70 -6.36 8.38
CA GLU A 189 -21.86 -5.73 9.04
C GLU A 189 -22.42 -4.57 8.22
N CYS A 190 -21.57 -3.65 7.75
CA CYS A 190 -22.00 -2.54 6.89
C CYS A 190 -22.58 -3.04 5.56
N ARG A 191 -21.97 -4.06 4.95
CA ARG A 191 -22.47 -4.65 3.70
C ARG A 191 -23.84 -5.31 3.92
N LEU A 192 -24.05 -6.02 5.03
CA LEU A 192 -25.33 -6.60 5.40
C LEU A 192 -26.39 -5.54 5.68
N ALA A 193 -26.04 -4.51 6.46
CA ALA A 193 -26.94 -3.40 6.76
C ALA A 193 -27.44 -2.71 5.47
N ALA A 194 -26.54 -2.47 4.50
CA ALA A 194 -26.90 -1.89 3.21
C ALA A 194 -27.84 -2.78 2.37
N GLN A 195 -27.82 -4.11 2.55
CA GLN A 195 -28.75 -5.02 1.87
C GLN A 195 -30.13 -5.05 2.52
N VAL A 196 -30.20 -4.86 3.84
CA VAL A 196 -31.45 -4.88 4.61
C VAL A 196 -32.16 -3.53 4.58
N TYR A 197 -31.43 -2.43 4.48
CA TYR A 197 -31.96 -1.06 4.43
C TYR A 197 -32.60 -0.69 3.07
N LYS A 198 -33.19 -1.68 2.36
CA LYS A 198 -33.92 -1.43 1.10
C LYS A 198 -35.32 -0.90 1.36
#